data_AF-A0A7K9HEK1-F1
#
_entry.id   AF-A0A7K9HEK1-F1
#
_cell.length_a   1.000
_cell.length_b   1.000
_cell.length_c   1.000
_cell.angle_alpha   90.00
_cell.angle_beta   90.00
_cell.angle_gamma   90.00
#
_symmetry.space_group_name_H-M   'P 1'
#
loop_
_entity.id
_entity.type
_entity.pdbx_description
1 polymer ?
#
loop_
_entity_poly.entity_id
_entity_poly.type
_entity_poly.pdbx_seq_one_letter_code
_entity_poly.pdbx_strand_id
1 'polypeptide(L)'
;MRTKSLPLLGLLCVACSCALPVLPEKEKEEMQFAQKYLENFYDLKEAKKSLFPSANLNRMASKIREMQSFFGLEVTGELNPKTLEVMKQPRCGIPDVHSYSTFPQSPRWKKEDVTYRILNYTPDMLEADVEEAIGKALQLWSSVTPLRFTRLYSGQADIMISFASGFHGDFYSFDGQGGTLAHAYPPGNGIGGDAHFDEDENWTKFTTNNGVNLFLVAAHELGHSLGLGHSNVFGALMFPIYMAVDTRDYRLPQDDINGIQALYGPPRESPALPTEASPHQEPTAMTPAEAPTELSPREEPTGAPLRPQDCDPHLAFDAITTLRGEMLFFKG
;
A
#
# COMPACT_ATOMS: atom_id res chain seq x y z
N MET A 1 -11.23 -88.09 -36.18
CA MET A 1 -11.95 -86.84 -36.48
C MET A 1 -13.13 -86.69 -35.53
N ARG A 2 -13.03 -85.82 -34.52
CA ARG A 2 -14.17 -85.04 -34.00
C ARG A 2 -13.64 -83.99 -33.02
N THR A 3 -14.04 -82.77 -33.32
CA THR A 3 -13.65 -81.46 -32.79
C THR A 3 -14.06 -81.27 -31.33
N LYS A 4 -13.17 -80.70 -30.51
CA LYS A 4 -13.53 -80.04 -29.25
C LYS A 4 -13.25 -78.55 -29.41
N SER A 5 -14.33 -77.80 -29.46
CA SER A 5 -14.42 -76.34 -29.46
C SER A 5 -14.17 -75.79 -28.05
N LEU A 6 -13.17 -74.91 -27.90
CA LEU A 6 -13.05 -74.01 -26.75
C LEU A 6 -13.66 -72.65 -27.13
N PRO A 7 -14.51 -72.03 -26.27
CA PRO A 7 -15.00 -70.70 -26.51
C PRO A 7 -13.94 -69.67 -26.10
N LEU A 8 -13.63 -68.75 -27.00
CA LEU A 8 -12.79 -67.58 -26.77
C LEU A 8 -13.62 -66.54 -25.99
N LEU A 9 -13.34 -66.36 -24.70
CA LEU A 9 -13.96 -65.31 -23.88
C LEU A 9 -13.16 -64.01 -24.09
N GLY A 10 -13.62 -63.15 -25.00
CA GLY A 10 -13.05 -61.83 -25.23
C GLY A 10 -13.43 -60.87 -24.11
N LEU A 11 -12.44 -60.38 -23.35
CA LEU A 11 -12.58 -59.20 -22.50
C LEU A 11 -12.76 -57.96 -23.37
N LEU A 12 -13.93 -57.33 -23.34
CA LEU A 12 -14.10 -55.95 -23.79
C LEU A 12 -13.93 -55.02 -22.57
N CYS A 13 -12.70 -54.63 -22.27
CA CYS A 13 -12.45 -53.47 -21.41
C CYS A 13 -12.69 -52.22 -22.24
N VAL A 14 -13.89 -51.65 -22.17
CA VAL A 14 -14.12 -50.28 -22.65
C VAL A 14 -13.45 -49.35 -21.65
N ALA A 15 -12.19 -49.00 -21.92
CA ALA A 15 -11.54 -47.90 -21.25
C ALA A 15 -12.23 -46.61 -21.72
N CYS A 16 -13.13 -46.07 -20.90
CA CYS A 16 -13.57 -44.68 -21.04
C CYS A 16 -12.35 -43.80 -20.73
N SER A 17 -11.57 -43.47 -21.76
CA SER A 17 -10.57 -42.41 -21.68
C SER A 17 -11.30 -41.08 -21.59
N CYS A 18 -11.67 -40.69 -20.37
CA CYS A 18 -11.99 -39.30 -20.07
C CYS A 18 -10.69 -38.52 -20.24
N ALA A 19 -10.44 -37.98 -21.43
CA ALA A 19 -9.42 -36.97 -21.61
C ALA A 19 -9.84 -35.76 -20.77
N LEU A 20 -9.17 -35.56 -19.64
CA LEU A 20 -9.31 -34.32 -18.88
C LEU A 20 -8.83 -33.18 -19.80
N PRO A 21 -9.58 -32.08 -19.92
CA PRO A 21 -9.13 -30.95 -20.73
C PRO A 21 -7.81 -30.43 -20.15
N VAL A 22 -6.78 -30.40 -20.99
CA VAL A 22 -5.50 -29.76 -20.66
C VAL A 22 -5.77 -28.26 -20.69
N LEU A 23 -5.56 -27.58 -19.55
CA LEU A 23 -5.67 -26.13 -19.50
C LEU A 23 -4.66 -25.50 -20.49
N PRO A 24 -5.07 -24.48 -21.27
CA PRO A 24 -4.17 -23.70 -22.10
C PRO A 24 -2.94 -23.23 -21.31
N GLU A 25 -1.77 -23.23 -21.94
CA GLU A 25 -0.48 -22.89 -21.31
C GLU A 25 -0.52 -21.52 -20.58
N LYS A 26 -1.18 -20.53 -21.20
CA LYS A 26 -1.40 -19.20 -20.62
C LYS A 26 -2.18 -19.25 -19.29
N GLU A 27 -3.25 -20.03 -19.22
CA GLU A 27 -4.06 -20.13 -17.99
C GLU A 27 -3.25 -20.78 -16.87
N LYS A 28 -2.36 -21.72 -17.21
CA LYS A 28 -1.45 -22.34 -16.23
C LYS A 28 -0.45 -21.33 -15.67
N GLU A 29 0.13 -20.47 -16.51
CA GLU A 29 1.03 -19.40 -16.08
C GLU A 29 0.32 -18.39 -15.18
N GLU A 30 -0.89 -17.95 -15.55
CA GLU A 30 -1.68 -17.00 -14.76
C GLU A 30 -2.08 -17.58 -13.40
N MET A 31 -2.40 -18.88 -13.34
CA MET A 31 -2.67 -19.58 -12.09
C MET A 31 -1.43 -19.69 -11.20
N GLN A 32 -0.26 -19.98 -11.77
CA GLN A 32 1.01 -20.03 -11.02
C GLN A 32 1.39 -18.65 -10.48
N PHE A 33 1.24 -17.62 -11.30
CA PHE A 33 1.44 -16.23 -10.89
C PHE A 33 0.52 -15.85 -9.73
N ALA A 34 -0.78 -16.09 -9.86
CA ALA A 34 -1.75 -15.78 -8.82
C ALA A 34 -1.50 -16.56 -7.52
N GLN A 35 -1.04 -17.82 -7.61
CA GLN A 35 -0.66 -18.59 -6.45
C GLN A 35 0.50 -17.92 -5.69
N LYS A 36 1.58 -17.55 -6.41
CA LYS A 36 2.74 -16.87 -5.81
C LYS A 36 2.35 -15.51 -5.22
N TYR A 37 1.49 -14.76 -5.90
CA TYR A 37 0.95 -13.50 -5.39
C TYR A 37 0.24 -13.69 -4.04
N LEU A 38 -0.64 -14.69 -3.93
CA LEU A 38 -1.40 -14.96 -2.70
C LEU A 38 -0.51 -15.54 -1.58
N GLU A 39 0.55 -16.28 -1.93
CA GLU A 39 1.59 -16.74 -1.00
C GLU A 39 2.31 -15.55 -0.37
N ASN A 40 2.75 -14.60 -1.22
CA ASN A 40 3.50 -13.43 -0.79
C ASN A 40 2.65 -12.45 0.03
N PHE A 41 1.44 -12.13 -0.45
CA PHE A 41 0.68 -10.99 0.11
C PHE A 41 -0.51 -11.38 0.99
N TYR A 42 -0.97 -12.63 0.95
CA TYR A 42 -2.20 -13.08 1.60
C TYR A 42 -2.03 -14.31 2.51
N ASP A 43 -0.80 -14.69 2.87
CA ASP A 43 -0.48 -15.88 3.70
C ASP A 43 -1.13 -17.17 3.17
N LEU A 44 -1.15 -17.35 1.84
CA LEU A 44 -1.53 -18.63 1.25
C LEU A 44 -0.44 -19.66 1.57
N LYS A 45 -0.62 -20.42 2.65
CA LYS A 45 0.36 -21.48 2.99
C LYS A 45 0.33 -22.58 1.93
N GLU A 46 1.48 -22.97 1.40
CA GLU A 46 1.59 -24.16 0.56
C GLU A 46 0.93 -25.35 1.26
N ALA A 47 -0.01 -26.01 0.59
CA ALA A 47 -0.59 -27.24 1.12
C ALA A 47 0.51 -28.31 1.06
N LYS A 48 1.14 -28.66 2.21
CA LYS A 48 2.00 -29.84 2.34
C LYS A 48 1.32 -31.02 1.67
N LYS A 49 1.75 -31.39 0.45
CA LYS A 49 1.20 -32.43 -0.44
C LYS A 49 -0.15 -32.96 0.04
N SER A 50 -1.19 -32.12 -0.03
CA SER A 50 -2.53 -32.56 0.33
C SER A 50 -2.90 -33.70 -0.60
N LEU A 51 -3.33 -34.83 -0.04
CA LEU A 51 -3.82 -35.98 -0.79
C LEU A 51 -5.10 -35.65 -1.59
N PHE A 52 -5.66 -34.45 -1.43
CA PHE A 52 -6.91 -33.99 -2.05
C PHE A 52 -6.73 -32.62 -2.74
N PRO A 53 -6.82 -32.56 -4.09
CA PRO A 53 -6.72 -31.32 -4.87
C PRO A 53 -7.82 -30.28 -4.59
N SER A 54 -9.04 -30.73 -4.23
CA SER A 54 -10.19 -29.85 -3.98
C SER A 54 -10.03 -28.93 -2.77
N ALA A 55 -9.32 -29.39 -1.74
CA ALA A 55 -9.05 -28.58 -0.55
C ALA A 55 -8.13 -27.39 -0.86
N ASN A 56 -7.23 -27.52 -1.84
CA ASN A 56 -6.32 -26.44 -2.24
C ASN A 56 -7.06 -25.36 -3.04
N LEU A 57 -7.92 -25.75 -3.99
CA LEU A 57 -8.77 -24.83 -4.76
C LEU A 57 -9.66 -23.98 -3.84
N ASN A 58 -10.24 -24.61 -2.80
CA ASN A 58 -11.06 -23.88 -1.82
C ASN A 58 -10.26 -22.84 -1.02
N ARG A 59 -8.99 -23.13 -0.70
CA ARG A 59 -8.11 -22.18 0.00
C ARG A 59 -7.71 -21.01 -0.89
N MET A 60 -7.33 -21.29 -2.13
CA MET A 60 -6.99 -20.25 -3.10
C MET A 60 -8.19 -19.33 -3.36
N ALA A 61 -9.37 -19.89 -3.61
CA ALA A 61 -10.59 -19.10 -3.79
C ALA A 61 -10.91 -18.23 -2.57
N SER A 62 -10.67 -18.73 -1.35
CA SER A 62 -10.83 -17.92 -0.12
C SER A 62 -9.86 -16.73 -0.07
N LYS A 63 -8.60 -16.93 -0.46
CA LYS A 63 -7.59 -15.87 -0.49
C LYS A 63 -7.82 -14.87 -1.63
N ILE A 64 -8.36 -15.33 -2.76
CA ILE A 64 -8.85 -14.44 -3.81
C ILE A 64 -10.00 -13.56 -3.29
N ARG A 65 -10.93 -14.08 -2.48
CA ARG A 65 -12.00 -13.26 -1.88
C ARG A 65 -11.47 -12.21 -0.92
N GLU A 66 -10.49 -12.55 -0.08
CA GLU A 66 -9.81 -11.57 0.78
C GLU A 66 -9.15 -10.47 -0.06
N MET A 67 -8.44 -10.84 -1.12
CA MET A 67 -7.79 -9.90 -2.03
C MET A 67 -8.80 -9.00 -2.74
N GLN A 68 -9.83 -9.58 -3.36
CA GLN A 68 -10.89 -8.84 -4.02
C GLN A 68 -11.56 -7.86 -3.05
N SER A 69 -11.87 -8.30 -1.82
CA SER A 69 -12.44 -7.43 -0.80
C SER A 69 -11.49 -6.30 -0.42
N PHE A 70 -10.19 -6.54 -0.31
CA PHE A 70 -9.20 -5.53 0.03
C PHE A 70 -9.12 -4.45 -1.04
N PHE A 71 -9.10 -4.85 -2.31
CA PHE A 71 -9.02 -3.92 -3.45
C PHE A 71 -10.39 -3.36 -3.89
N GLY A 72 -11.48 -3.67 -3.19
CA GLY A 72 -12.83 -3.20 -3.52
C GLY A 72 -13.38 -3.76 -4.84
N LEU A 73 -12.92 -4.93 -5.26
CA LEU A 73 -13.44 -5.66 -6.42
C LEU A 73 -14.70 -6.45 -6.05
N GLU A 74 -15.45 -6.90 -7.06
CA GLU A 74 -16.52 -7.89 -6.85
C GLU A 74 -15.94 -9.19 -6.26
N VAL A 75 -16.50 -9.61 -5.12
CA VAL A 75 -15.97 -10.73 -4.33
C VAL A 75 -16.54 -12.06 -4.86
N THR A 76 -15.95 -12.57 -5.94
CA THR A 76 -16.33 -13.85 -6.57
C THR A 76 -15.54 -15.04 -6.01
N GLY A 77 -14.28 -14.80 -5.61
CA GLY A 77 -13.30 -15.85 -5.33
C GLY A 77 -12.72 -16.52 -6.58
N GLU A 78 -12.98 -15.94 -7.75
CA GLU A 78 -12.50 -16.42 -9.04
C GLU A 78 -11.36 -15.55 -9.56
N LEU A 79 -10.39 -16.19 -10.23
CA LEU A 79 -9.30 -15.49 -10.91
C LEU A 79 -9.79 -14.92 -12.26
N ASN A 80 -10.62 -13.89 -12.19
CA ASN A 80 -11.16 -13.23 -13.37
C ASN A 80 -10.16 -12.20 -13.95
N PRO A 81 -10.39 -11.68 -15.18
CA PRO A 81 -9.46 -10.74 -15.81
C PRO A 81 -9.19 -9.48 -14.99
N LYS A 82 -10.17 -8.96 -14.24
CA LYS A 82 -10.03 -7.77 -13.39
C LYS A 82 -9.14 -8.05 -12.18
N THR A 83 -9.30 -9.21 -11.54
CA THR A 83 -8.45 -9.66 -10.45
C THR A 83 -7.00 -9.81 -10.92
N LEU A 84 -6.77 -10.44 -12.08
CA LEU A 84 -5.43 -10.57 -12.67
C LEU A 84 -4.82 -9.22 -13.05
N GLU A 85 -5.62 -8.28 -13.60
CA GLU A 85 -5.17 -6.93 -13.92
C GLU A 85 -4.63 -6.22 -12.67
N VAL A 86 -5.33 -6.32 -11.54
CA VAL A 86 -4.90 -5.73 -10.26
C VAL A 86 -3.65 -6.43 -9.71
N MET A 87 -3.62 -7.77 -9.71
CA MET A 87 -2.45 -8.53 -9.21
C MET A 87 -1.16 -8.24 -9.98
N LYS A 88 -1.25 -7.87 -11.26
CA LYS A 88 -0.09 -7.57 -12.13
C LYS A 88 0.41 -6.13 -12.00
N GLN A 89 -0.26 -5.27 -11.22
CA GLN A 89 0.18 -3.89 -11.03
C GLN A 89 1.38 -3.83 -10.07
N PRO A 90 2.33 -2.92 -10.32
CA PRO A 90 3.46 -2.71 -9.42
C PRO A 90 2.98 -2.24 -8.05
N ARG A 91 3.61 -2.73 -6.97
CA ARG A 91 3.15 -2.57 -5.60
C ARG A 91 4.27 -2.66 -4.56
N CYS A 92 3.94 -2.35 -3.31
CA CYS A 92 4.78 -2.62 -2.14
C CYS A 92 4.90 -4.14 -1.86
N GLY A 93 6.08 -4.55 -1.36
CA GLY A 93 6.46 -5.93 -1.08
C GLY A 93 5.97 -6.52 0.25
N ILE A 94 5.38 -5.70 1.12
CA ILE A 94 4.83 -6.17 2.40
C ILE A 94 3.44 -6.80 2.21
N PRO A 95 3.07 -7.85 2.98
CA PRO A 95 1.74 -8.46 2.90
C PRO A 95 0.60 -7.49 3.24
N ASP A 96 -0.56 -7.64 2.57
CA ASP A 96 -1.76 -6.79 2.77
C ASP A 96 -2.55 -7.17 4.03
N VAL A 97 -2.43 -8.43 4.43
CA VAL A 97 -3.08 -8.98 5.61
C VAL A 97 -2.02 -9.32 6.65
N HIS A 98 -2.38 -9.17 7.92
CA HIS A 98 -1.55 -9.61 9.03
C HIS A 98 -0.17 -8.93 9.10
N SER A 99 0.04 -7.80 8.41
CA SER A 99 1.32 -7.07 8.26
C SER A 99 1.99 -6.76 9.60
N TYR A 100 1.19 -6.67 10.69
CA TYR A 100 1.68 -6.50 12.07
C TYR A 100 1.22 -7.54 13.09
N SER A 101 0.61 -8.63 12.63
CA SER A 101 0.04 -9.67 13.51
C SER A 101 1.08 -10.38 14.40
N THR A 102 2.36 -10.32 14.02
CA THR A 102 3.48 -10.87 14.78
C THR A 102 4.07 -9.90 15.81
N PHE A 103 3.65 -8.63 15.81
CA PHE A 103 4.15 -7.61 16.74
C PHE A 103 3.11 -7.32 17.83
N PRO A 104 3.48 -7.44 19.13
CA PRO A 104 2.58 -7.09 20.21
C PRO A 104 2.40 -5.56 20.27
N GLN A 105 1.16 -5.10 20.06
CA GLN A 105 0.73 -3.69 20.02
C GLN A 105 1.20 -2.94 18.75
N SER A 106 0.38 -1.99 18.28
CA SER A 106 0.63 -1.16 17.09
C SER A 106 2.08 -0.66 17.06
N PRO A 107 2.95 -1.19 16.17
CA PRO A 107 4.37 -0.94 16.24
C PRO A 107 4.61 0.54 15.98
N ARG A 108 5.22 1.24 16.94
CA ARG A 108 5.51 2.67 16.84
C ARG A 108 6.84 2.98 17.50
N TRP A 109 7.52 4.02 17.03
CA TRP A 109 8.68 4.56 17.74
C TRP A 109 8.23 5.15 19.08
N LYS A 110 8.97 4.83 20.16
CA LYS A 110 8.70 5.38 21.51
C LYS A 110 9.30 6.77 21.72
N LYS A 111 9.86 7.34 20.66
CA LYS A 111 10.56 8.62 20.62
C LYS A 111 10.09 9.41 19.40
N GLU A 112 10.24 10.73 19.46
CA GLU A 112 9.87 11.63 18.36
C GLU A 112 11.05 11.94 17.44
N ASP A 113 12.26 12.00 17.99
CA ASP A 113 13.48 12.15 17.19
C ASP A 113 13.91 10.78 16.63
N VAL A 114 13.57 10.55 15.37
CA VAL A 114 13.91 9.33 14.61
C VAL A 114 15.08 9.65 13.68
N THR A 115 16.09 8.80 13.68
CA THR A 115 17.27 8.95 12.84
C THR A 115 17.17 8.07 11.60
N TYR A 116 17.68 8.56 10.46
CA TYR A 116 17.75 7.75 9.25
C TYR A 116 19.12 7.84 8.59
N ARG A 117 19.47 6.84 7.78
CA ARG A 117 20.71 6.82 7.02
C ARG A 117 20.49 6.16 5.67
N ILE A 118 21.00 6.80 4.62
CA ILE A 118 21.07 6.22 3.27
C ILE A 118 22.41 5.47 3.17
N LEU A 119 22.35 4.17 2.86
CA LEU A 119 23.51 3.28 2.83
C LEU A 119 24.20 3.29 1.46
N ASN A 120 23.42 3.35 0.38
CA ASN A 120 23.85 3.40 -1.00
C ASN A 120 22.79 4.14 -1.85
N TYR A 121 23.11 4.37 -3.12
CA TYR A 121 22.28 5.12 -4.06
C TYR A 121 22.10 4.33 -5.35
N THR A 122 20.92 4.45 -5.95
CA THR A 122 20.66 3.99 -7.32
C THR A 122 21.49 4.78 -8.34
N PRO A 123 22.03 4.14 -9.40
CA PRO A 123 22.75 4.83 -10.46
C PRO A 123 21.81 5.55 -11.44
N ASP A 124 20.49 5.36 -11.36
CA ASP A 124 19.49 5.98 -12.24
C ASP A 124 19.30 7.48 -11.97
N MET A 125 19.63 7.91 -10.74
CA MET A 125 19.40 9.26 -10.26
C MET A 125 20.68 9.87 -9.67
N LEU A 126 20.77 11.20 -9.69
CA LEU A 126 21.82 11.88 -8.93
C LEU A 126 21.61 11.63 -7.43
N GLU A 127 22.69 11.46 -6.67
CA GLU A 127 22.60 11.29 -5.21
C GLU A 127 21.78 12.42 -4.56
N ALA A 128 21.95 13.66 -5.03
CA ALA A 128 21.18 14.81 -4.55
C ALA A 128 19.67 14.68 -4.80
N ASP A 129 19.25 14.05 -5.90
CA ASP A 129 17.84 13.82 -6.22
C ASP A 129 17.25 12.71 -5.35
N VAL A 130 18.05 11.68 -5.03
CA VAL A 130 17.66 10.63 -4.07
C VAL A 130 17.51 11.24 -2.67
N GLU A 131 18.49 12.02 -2.22
CA GLU A 131 18.44 12.72 -0.94
C GLU A 131 17.24 13.66 -0.85
N GLU A 132 16.92 14.38 -1.93
CA GLU A 132 15.73 15.23 -2.00
C GLU A 132 14.44 14.40 -1.90
N ALA A 133 14.35 13.27 -2.62
CA ALA A 133 13.18 12.40 -2.61
C ALA A 133 12.92 11.81 -1.20
N ILE A 134 13.95 11.25 -0.56
CA ILE A 134 13.86 10.72 0.80
C ILE A 134 13.54 11.83 1.81
N GLY A 135 14.19 12.99 1.70
CA GLY A 135 13.94 14.14 2.57
C GLY A 135 12.50 14.64 2.48
N LYS A 136 11.95 14.76 1.26
CA LYS A 136 10.55 15.15 1.03
C LYS A 136 9.57 14.10 1.55
N ALA A 137 9.86 12.81 1.36
CA ALA A 137 9.05 11.71 1.86
C ALA A 137 8.91 11.76 3.40
N LEU A 138 10.03 11.92 4.11
CA LEU A 138 10.04 12.13 5.56
C LEU A 138 9.33 13.43 5.97
N GLN A 139 9.47 14.48 5.16
CA GLN A 139 8.81 15.76 5.42
C GLN A 139 7.29 15.63 5.45
N LEU A 140 6.68 14.85 4.52
CA LEU A 140 5.24 14.59 4.51
C LEU A 140 4.76 14.13 5.88
N TRP A 141 5.41 13.10 6.43
CA TRP A 141 5.03 12.53 7.73
C TRP A 141 5.30 13.51 8.90
N SER A 142 6.45 14.18 8.91
CA SER A 142 6.76 15.16 9.97
C SER A 142 5.84 16.38 9.96
N SER A 143 5.26 16.74 8.80
CA SER A 143 4.39 17.92 8.67
C SER A 143 3.03 17.73 9.38
N VAL A 144 2.64 16.48 9.63
CA VAL A 144 1.35 16.12 10.24
C VAL A 144 1.50 15.35 11.56
N THR A 145 2.71 15.28 12.13
CA THR A 145 3.02 14.59 13.39
C THR A 145 4.00 15.40 14.24
N PRO A 146 4.26 15.02 15.50
CA PRO A 146 5.36 15.59 16.27
C PRO A 146 6.74 14.99 15.92
N LEU A 147 6.82 14.05 14.97
CA LEU A 147 8.07 13.36 14.63
C LEU A 147 9.08 14.29 13.97
N ARG A 148 10.35 14.03 14.26
CA ARG A 148 11.49 14.78 13.73
C ARG A 148 12.50 13.79 13.17
N PHE A 149 12.94 14.05 11.94
CA PHE A 149 13.89 13.17 11.25
C PHE A 149 15.27 13.79 11.18
N THR A 150 16.28 13.06 11.65
CA THR A 150 17.68 13.49 11.60
C THR A 150 18.50 12.51 10.78
N ARG A 151 19.14 13.01 9.72
CA ARG A 151 20.04 12.20 8.89
C ARG A 151 21.36 11.95 9.61
N LEU A 152 21.79 10.69 9.63
CA LEU A 152 23.13 10.29 10.03
C LEU A 152 23.93 9.89 8.78
N TYR A 153 25.23 10.21 8.79
CA TYR A 153 26.16 9.87 7.70
C TYR A 153 27.07 8.69 8.06
N SER A 154 27.05 8.24 9.30
CA SER A 154 27.86 7.14 9.80
C SER A 154 27.16 6.44 10.97
N GLY A 155 27.52 5.19 11.24
CA GLY A 155 26.96 4.43 12.35
C GLY A 155 25.58 3.85 12.05
N GLN A 156 24.89 3.44 13.11
CA GLN A 156 23.55 2.85 13.04
C GLN A 156 22.47 3.92 13.28
N ALA A 157 21.47 3.97 12.41
CA ALA A 157 20.29 4.83 12.53
C ALA A 157 19.06 3.98 12.90
N ASP A 158 17.93 4.62 13.18
CA ASP A 158 16.66 3.90 13.42
C ASP A 158 16.04 3.37 12.12
N ILE A 159 16.30 4.04 11.00
CA ILE A 159 15.83 3.66 9.66
C ILE A 159 17.04 3.62 8.73
N MET A 160 17.42 2.42 8.28
CA MET A 160 18.39 2.26 7.20
C MET A 160 17.68 2.19 5.86
N ILE A 161 18.16 2.98 4.90
CA ILE A 161 17.62 3.04 3.56
C ILE A 161 18.67 2.49 2.60
N SER A 162 18.29 1.50 1.80
CA SER A 162 19.19 0.92 0.81
C SER A 162 18.47 0.49 -0.46
N PHE A 163 19.23 0.40 -1.54
CA PHE A 163 18.78 -0.14 -2.81
C PHE A 163 19.48 -1.48 -3.05
N ALA A 164 18.73 -2.51 -3.44
CA ALA A 164 19.26 -3.84 -3.65
C ALA A 164 18.42 -4.61 -4.67
N SER A 165 19.00 -5.64 -5.29
CA SER A 165 18.30 -6.52 -6.23
C SER A 165 18.11 -7.92 -5.64
N GLY A 166 17.01 -8.58 -6.02
CA GLY A 166 16.76 -9.99 -5.68
C GLY A 166 16.86 -10.31 -4.18
N PHE A 167 17.63 -11.34 -3.83
CA PHE A 167 17.89 -11.67 -2.42
C PHE A 167 18.95 -10.75 -1.82
N HIS A 168 18.58 -9.99 -0.79
CA HIS A 168 19.42 -8.94 -0.20
C HIS A 168 19.55 -9.02 1.33
N GLY A 169 19.42 -10.23 1.88
CA GLY A 169 19.79 -10.51 3.28
C GLY A 169 18.64 -10.45 4.28
N ASP A 170 17.39 -10.38 3.82
CA ASP A 170 16.19 -10.42 4.66
C ASP A 170 15.16 -11.47 4.16
N PHE A 171 13.91 -11.38 4.64
CA PHE A 171 12.84 -12.35 4.35
C PHE A 171 12.07 -12.08 3.05
N TYR A 172 12.26 -10.92 2.41
CA TYR A 172 11.47 -10.47 1.27
C TYR A 172 12.42 -10.26 0.08
N SER A 173 12.54 -11.24 -0.80
CA SER A 173 13.38 -11.06 -1.99
C SER A 173 12.62 -10.28 -3.07
N PHE A 174 13.30 -9.37 -3.74
CA PHE A 174 12.75 -8.69 -4.91
C PHE A 174 12.64 -9.61 -6.13
N ASP A 175 11.71 -9.30 -7.03
CA ASP A 175 11.37 -10.09 -8.22
C ASP A 175 11.94 -9.53 -9.53
N GLY A 176 12.72 -8.45 -9.45
CA GLY A 176 13.30 -7.76 -10.59
C GLY A 176 12.37 -6.67 -11.09
N GLN A 177 12.55 -6.23 -12.33
CA GLN A 177 11.76 -5.11 -12.87
C GLN A 177 10.24 -5.35 -12.87
N GLY A 178 9.50 -4.41 -12.30
CA GLY A 178 8.06 -4.45 -12.10
C GLY A 178 7.67 -5.34 -10.91
N GLY A 179 6.37 -5.42 -10.62
CA GLY A 179 5.92 -6.26 -9.50
C GLY A 179 6.21 -5.61 -8.15
N THR A 180 7.27 -6.02 -7.45
CA THR A 180 7.60 -5.53 -6.11
C THR A 180 8.60 -4.38 -6.16
N LEU A 181 8.15 -3.16 -5.88
CA LEU A 181 9.00 -1.97 -6.02
C LEU A 181 9.96 -1.76 -4.85
N ALA A 182 9.51 -2.06 -3.65
CA ALA A 182 10.20 -1.78 -2.40
C ALA A 182 9.48 -2.49 -1.24
N HIS A 183 10.11 -2.53 -0.07
CA HIS A 183 9.45 -2.88 1.18
C HIS A 183 10.12 -2.19 2.37
N ALA A 184 9.38 -2.07 3.47
CA ALA A 184 9.92 -1.59 4.73
C ALA A 184 9.38 -2.34 5.95
N TYR A 185 10.23 -2.43 6.97
CA TYR A 185 9.89 -3.08 8.23
C TYR A 185 9.26 -2.09 9.22
N PRO A 186 8.31 -2.54 10.06
CA PRO A 186 7.78 -1.70 11.13
C PRO A 186 8.85 -1.29 12.15
N PRO A 187 8.59 -0.25 12.96
CA PRO A 187 9.45 0.17 14.06
C PRO A 187 9.91 -1.01 14.95
N GLY A 188 11.21 -1.12 15.17
CA GLY A 188 11.76 -2.23 15.94
C GLY A 188 13.27 -2.14 16.17
N ASN A 189 13.85 -3.22 16.69
CA ASN A 189 15.30 -3.35 16.83
C ASN A 189 15.88 -4.06 15.59
N GLY A 190 17.17 -3.86 15.33
CA GLY A 190 17.85 -4.51 14.20
C GLY A 190 17.34 -3.93 12.89
N ILE A 191 16.73 -4.76 12.03
CA ILE A 191 16.16 -4.34 10.74
C ILE A 191 14.81 -3.60 10.87
N GLY A 192 14.26 -3.49 12.08
CA GLY A 192 12.99 -2.82 12.30
C GLY A 192 13.08 -1.33 12.00
N GLY A 193 12.29 -0.85 11.04
CA GLY A 193 12.36 0.51 10.50
C GLY A 193 13.02 0.58 9.13
N ASP A 194 13.86 -0.38 8.76
CA ASP A 194 14.63 -0.33 7.51
C ASP A 194 13.72 -0.39 6.29
N ALA A 195 14.11 0.34 5.24
CA ALA A 195 13.41 0.45 3.97
C ALA A 195 14.36 0.07 2.82
N HIS A 196 13.93 -0.90 2.02
CA HIS A 196 14.68 -1.43 0.89
C HIS A 196 13.93 -1.14 -0.41
N PHE A 197 14.65 -0.69 -1.42
CA PHE A 197 14.13 -0.34 -2.74
C PHE A 197 14.71 -1.29 -3.77
N ASP A 198 13.89 -1.84 -4.66
CA ASP A 198 14.38 -2.75 -5.69
C ASP A 198 15.22 -1.97 -6.71
N GLU A 199 16.51 -2.28 -6.79
CA GLU A 199 17.44 -1.64 -7.72
C GLU A 199 17.24 -2.10 -9.17
N ASP A 200 16.44 -3.15 -9.41
CA ASP A 200 16.08 -3.56 -10.77
C ASP A 200 14.96 -2.69 -11.38
N GLU A 201 14.37 -1.78 -10.59
CA GLU A 201 13.42 -0.77 -11.05
C GLU A 201 14.12 0.44 -11.69
N ASN A 202 13.42 1.09 -12.63
CA ASN A 202 13.89 2.35 -13.22
C ASN A 202 13.47 3.54 -12.35
N TRP A 203 14.32 3.95 -11.41
CA TRP A 203 14.02 5.02 -10.46
C TRP A 203 14.09 6.39 -11.10
N THR A 204 13.08 7.22 -10.83
CA THR A 204 12.96 8.54 -11.45
C THR A 204 12.54 9.60 -10.46
N LYS A 205 13.01 10.84 -10.70
CA LYS A 205 12.62 12.02 -9.91
C LYS A 205 11.16 12.42 -10.12
N PHE A 206 10.65 12.21 -11.33
CA PHE A 206 9.29 12.59 -11.72
C PHE A 206 8.55 11.36 -12.23
N THR A 207 7.23 11.38 -12.08
CA THR A 207 6.36 10.33 -12.62
C THR A 207 6.48 10.32 -14.15
N THR A 208 6.96 9.22 -14.73
CA THR A 208 7.09 9.03 -16.17
C THR A 208 6.41 7.73 -16.60
N ASN A 209 6.15 7.56 -17.90
CA ASN A 209 5.45 6.36 -18.40
C ASN A 209 6.21 5.05 -18.14
N ASN A 210 7.54 5.10 -18.00
CA ASN A 210 8.40 3.92 -17.92
C ASN A 210 9.28 3.92 -16.65
N GLY A 211 9.02 4.81 -15.69
CA GLY A 211 9.84 4.99 -14.51
C GLY A 211 9.00 5.12 -13.25
N VAL A 212 9.59 4.71 -12.14
CA VAL A 212 8.94 4.71 -10.83
C VAL A 212 9.40 5.93 -10.06
N ASN A 213 8.45 6.72 -9.56
CA ASN A 213 8.77 7.94 -8.81
C ASN A 213 9.27 7.57 -7.40
N LEU A 214 10.57 7.76 -7.15
CA LEU A 214 11.20 7.39 -5.88
C LEU A 214 10.57 8.10 -4.68
N PHE A 215 10.13 9.35 -4.82
CA PHE A 215 9.50 10.09 -3.72
C PHE A 215 8.20 9.44 -3.27
N LEU A 216 7.36 8.97 -4.21
CA LEU A 216 6.08 8.32 -3.87
C LEU A 216 6.30 6.99 -3.16
N VAL A 217 7.18 6.14 -3.71
CA VAL A 217 7.48 4.84 -3.10
C VAL A 217 8.15 5.04 -1.74
N ALA A 218 9.13 5.94 -1.63
CA ALA A 218 9.78 6.22 -0.36
C ALA A 218 8.80 6.76 0.70
N ALA A 219 7.85 7.62 0.31
CA ALA A 219 6.83 8.10 1.22
C ALA A 219 5.96 6.96 1.75
N HIS A 220 5.55 6.02 0.89
CA HIS A 220 4.82 4.81 1.28
C HIS A 220 5.63 3.92 2.23
N GLU A 221 6.85 3.53 1.84
CA GLU A 221 7.69 2.64 2.63
C GLU A 221 8.03 3.24 4.00
N LEU A 222 8.31 4.55 4.04
CA LEU A 222 8.57 5.23 5.30
C LEU A 222 7.31 5.30 6.19
N GLY A 223 6.11 5.21 5.63
CA GLY A 223 4.89 4.99 6.41
C GLY A 223 4.93 3.65 7.16
N HIS A 224 5.40 2.58 6.51
CA HIS A 224 5.65 1.30 7.19
C HIS A 224 6.75 1.41 8.23
N SER A 225 7.87 2.08 7.93
CA SER A 225 8.94 2.37 8.91
C SER A 225 8.46 3.15 10.13
N LEU A 226 7.30 3.81 10.04
CA LEU A 226 6.63 4.53 11.12
C LEU A 226 5.50 3.74 11.76
N GLY A 227 5.12 2.57 11.23
CA GLY A 227 4.16 1.65 11.82
C GLY A 227 2.79 1.61 11.14
N LEU A 228 2.60 2.30 10.02
CA LEU A 228 1.37 2.25 9.25
C LEU A 228 1.31 1.03 8.36
N GLY A 229 0.16 0.34 8.33
CA GLY A 229 -0.08 -0.76 7.41
C GLY A 229 -0.63 -0.30 6.08
N HIS A 230 -0.84 -1.24 5.18
CA HIS A 230 -1.56 -0.94 3.96
C HIS A 230 -2.99 -0.48 4.25
N SER A 231 -3.40 0.57 3.55
CA SER A 231 -4.78 1.03 3.51
C SER A 231 -5.54 0.32 2.38
N ASN A 232 -6.82 0.06 2.60
CA ASN A 232 -7.74 -0.38 1.55
C ASN A 232 -8.50 0.79 0.90
N VAL A 233 -8.17 2.03 1.28
CA VAL A 233 -8.75 3.25 0.70
C VAL A 233 -8.00 3.59 -0.58
N PHE A 234 -8.66 3.40 -1.72
CA PHE A 234 -8.13 3.83 -3.02
C PHE A 234 -7.79 5.33 -2.98
N GLY A 235 -6.56 5.67 -3.37
CA GLY A 235 -6.02 7.03 -3.33
C GLY A 235 -5.22 7.37 -2.07
N ALA A 236 -5.24 6.54 -1.03
CA ALA A 236 -4.32 6.68 0.11
C ALA A 236 -2.87 6.45 -0.35
N LEU A 237 -1.91 7.14 0.27
CA LEU A 237 -0.49 6.89 0.04
C LEU A 237 -0.14 5.46 0.44
N MET A 238 -0.66 4.99 1.58
CA MET A 238 -0.47 3.62 2.08
C MET A 238 -1.29 2.56 1.31
N PHE A 239 -1.91 2.89 0.18
CA PHE A 239 -2.51 1.87 -0.69
C PHE A 239 -1.39 1.03 -1.36
N PRO A 240 -1.47 -0.32 -1.39
CA PRO A 240 -0.33 -1.15 -1.77
C PRO A 240 0.14 -0.97 -3.22
N ILE A 241 -0.78 -0.65 -4.12
CA ILE A 241 -0.48 -0.50 -5.55
C ILE A 241 0.09 0.88 -5.82
N TYR A 242 1.17 0.92 -6.60
CA TYR A 242 1.77 2.16 -7.05
C TYR A 242 0.82 2.95 -7.94
N MET A 243 0.47 4.15 -7.48
CA MET A 243 -0.36 5.09 -8.21
C MET A 243 0.49 6.26 -8.70
N ALA A 244 0.71 6.29 -10.01
CA ALA A 244 1.36 7.40 -10.68
C ALA A 244 0.50 8.68 -10.57
N VAL A 245 0.93 9.63 -9.75
CA VAL A 245 0.27 10.93 -9.54
C VAL A 245 1.22 12.09 -9.79
N ASP A 246 0.67 13.29 -9.98
CA ASP A 246 1.44 14.53 -10.01
C ASP A 246 1.97 14.85 -8.61
N THR A 247 3.29 15.07 -8.52
CA THR A 247 4.00 15.23 -7.24
C THR A 247 4.36 16.68 -6.91
N ARG A 248 4.05 17.65 -7.80
CA ARG A 248 4.45 19.05 -7.62
C ARG A 248 3.91 19.68 -6.33
N ASP A 249 2.65 19.40 -6.02
CA ASP A 249 1.94 19.90 -4.83
C ASP A 249 1.34 18.75 -4.00
N TYR A 250 2.02 17.61 -3.99
CA TYR A 250 1.50 16.41 -3.33
C TYR A 250 1.34 16.62 -1.82
N ARG A 251 0.20 16.18 -1.30
CA ARG A 251 -0.14 16.21 0.13
C ARG A 251 -0.60 14.83 0.54
N LEU A 252 -0.38 14.48 1.81
CA LEU A 252 -0.90 13.25 2.37
C LEU A 252 -2.43 13.24 2.27
N PRO A 253 -3.02 12.17 1.72
CA PRO A 253 -4.46 11.93 1.82
C PRO A 253 -4.90 11.82 3.29
N GLN A 254 -6.18 12.13 3.54
CA GLN A 254 -6.71 12.21 4.91
C GLN A 254 -6.66 10.86 5.66
N ASP A 255 -6.79 9.75 4.94
CA ASP A 255 -6.68 8.40 5.52
C ASP A 255 -5.30 8.18 6.15
N ASP A 256 -4.23 8.56 5.44
CA ASP A 256 -2.85 8.47 5.91
C ASP A 256 -2.58 9.41 7.10
N ILE A 257 -3.14 10.63 7.06
CA ILE A 257 -3.06 11.57 8.19
C ILE A 257 -3.73 10.99 9.43
N ASN A 258 -4.93 10.43 9.29
CA ASN A 258 -5.65 9.81 10.40
C ASN A 258 -4.87 8.62 10.98
N GLY A 259 -4.33 7.77 10.10
CA GLY A 259 -3.51 6.62 10.49
C GLY A 259 -2.28 7.04 11.29
N ILE A 260 -1.50 8.00 10.79
CA ILE A 260 -0.24 8.40 11.43
C ILE A 260 -0.49 9.17 12.73
N GLN A 261 -1.52 10.00 12.78
CA GLN A 261 -1.89 10.72 14.00
C GLN A 261 -2.50 9.81 15.06
N ALA A 262 -3.11 8.68 14.69
CA ALA A 262 -3.50 7.67 15.67
C ALA A 262 -2.31 7.05 16.41
N LEU A 263 -1.11 7.03 15.80
CA LEU A 263 0.12 6.51 16.40
C LEU A 263 0.91 7.56 17.19
N TYR A 264 0.99 8.79 16.65
CA TYR A 264 1.91 9.83 17.13
C TYR A 264 1.23 11.12 17.59
N GLY A 265 -0.05 11.32 17.28
CA GLY A 265 -0.76 12.57 17.48
C GLY A 265 -0.47 13.63 16.40
N PRO A 266 -1.19 14.76 16.41
CA PRO A 266 -0.97 15.87 15.48
C PRO A 266 0.33 16.64 15.82
N PRO A 267 0.79 17.54 14.93
CA PRO A 267 1.94 18.41 15.23
C PRO A 267 1.70 19.18 16.52
N ARG A 268 2.75 19.33 17.34
CA ARG A 268 2.67 20.21 18.51
C ARG A 268 2.57 21.65 18.01
N GLU A 269 1.59 22.39 18.50
CA GLU A 269 1.59 23.83 18.36
C GLU A 269 2.94 24.35 18.89
N SER A 270 3.62 25.19 18.10
CA SER A 270 4.78 25.90 18.62
C SER A 270 4.34 26.64 19.88
N PRO A 271 5.08 26.60 21.00
CA PRO A 271 4.74 27.40 22.16
C PRO A 271 4.57 28.83 21.68
N ALA A 272 3.35 29.38 21.80
CA ALA A 272 3.14 30.79 21.56
C ALA A 272 4.19 31.52 22.40
N LEU A 273 5.05 32.29 21.74
CA LEU A 273 5.92 33.24 22.42
C LEU A 273 5.05 33.99 23.44
N PRO A 274 5.46 34.11 24.71
CA PRO A 274 4.63 34.78 25.70
C PRO A 274 4.38 36.19 25.20
N THR A 275 3.13 36.46 24.83
CA THR A 275 2.66 37.80 24.51
C THR A 275 2.95 38.64 25.76
N GLU A 276 3.92 39.53 25.69
CA GLU A 276 4.17 40.49 26.76
C GLU A 276 2.86 41.19 27.08
N ALA A 277 2.37 40.96 28.31
CA ALA A 277 1.21 41.65 28.84
C ALA A 277 1.57 43.14 28.95
N SER A 278 1.05 43.94 28.02
CA SER A 278 1.03 45.39 28.19
C SER A 278 0.08 45.76 29.34
N PRO A 279 0.40 46.73 30.22
CA PRO A 279 -0.36 46.94 31.44
C PRO A 279 -1.72 47.58 31.16
N HIS A 280 -2.78 46.95 31.64
CA HIS A 280 -4.13 47.53 31.69
C HIS A 280 -4.19 48.76 32.61
N GLN A 281 -4.76 49.85 32.09
CA GLN A 281 -5.30 50.95 32.89
C GLN A 281 -6.60 50.51 33.58
N GLU A 282 -6.80 51.01 34.80
CA GLU A 282 -7.96 50.77 35.67
C GLU A 282 -9.31 51.26 35.10
N PRO A 283 -10.43 50.75 35.63
CA PRO A 283 -11.74 50.81 34.98
C PRO A 283 -12.54 52.06 35.34
N THR A 284 -13.19 52.66 34.35
CA THR A 284 -14.35 53.54 34.58
C THR A 284 -15.62 52.84 34.15
N ALA A 285 -16.49 52.59 35.13
CA ALA A 285 -17.83 52.05 34.94
C ALA A 285 -18.77 53.14 34.40
N MET A 286 -19.65 52.79 33.45
CA MET A 286 -21.09 53.15 33.41
C MET A 286 -21.85 52.28 32.37
N THR A 287 -22.71 51.38 32.88
CA THR A 287 -24.09 50.96 32.50
C THR A 287 -24.62 50.91 31.03
N PRO A 288 -25.68 50.12 30.73
CA PRO A 288 -25.74 49.23 29.57
C PRO A 288 -26.75 49.65 28.49
N ALA A 289 -26.52 49.23 27.24
CA ALA A 289 -27.53 49.31 26.20
C ALA A 289 -27.45 48.11 25.24
N GLU A 290 -28.60 47.44 25.14
CA GLU A 290 -29.15 46.56 24.11
C GLU A 290 -28.25 45.81 23.11
N ALA A 291 -28.50 44.50 23.06
CA ALA A 291 -28.08 43.57 22.01
C ALA A 291 -28.70 43.91 20.65
N PRO A 292 -27.97 43.62 19.57
CA PRO A 292 -28.59 42.88 18.48
C PRO A 292 -27.74 41.70 17.98
N THR A 293 -28.39 40.55 17.99
CA THR A 293 -28.43 39.53 16.93
C THR A 293 -27.12 39.13 16.24
N GLU A 294 -26.67 37.94 16.61
CA GLU A 294 -25.63 37.11 16.03
C GLU A 294 -25.84 36.87 14.52
N LEU A 295 -24.92 37.37 13.69
CA LEU A 295 -24.73 36.90 12.31
C LEU A 295 -23.57 35.91 12.32
N SER A 296 -23.91 34.63 12.15
CA SER A 296 -22.97 33.51 12.04
C SER A 296 -21.98 33.72 10.89
N PRO A 297 -20.66 33.57 11.10
CA PRO A 297 -19.70 33.46 10.01
C PRO A 297 -19.81 32.09 9.35
N ARG A 298 -19.96 32.13 8.03
CA ARG A 298 -19.94 31.02 7.09
C ARG A 298 -18.62 30.24 7.25
N GLU A 299 -18.69 28.99 7.68
CA GLU A 299 -17.55 28.07 7.66
C GLU A 299 -17.14 27.81 6.19
N GLU A 300 -15.89 28.11 5.85
CA GLU A 300 -15.24 27.49 4.70
C GLU A 300 -14.79 26.08 5.10
N PRO A 301 -15.08 25.03 4.31
CA PRO A 301 -14.60 23.69 4.63
C PRO A 301 -13.11 23.57 4.26
N THR A 302 -12.25 23.65 5.28
CA THR A 302 -10.87 23.14 5.23
C THR A 302 -10.91 21.62 5.32
N GLY A 303 -11.17 20.94 4.20
CA GLY A 303 -11.06 19.48 4.11
C GLY A 303 -10.35 19.11 2.81
N ALA A 304 -9.21 18.43 2.90
CA ALA A 304 -8.62 17.77 1.75
C ALA A 304 -9.60 16.69 1.21
N PRO A 305 -9.60 16.40 -0.10
CA PRO A 305 -10.66 15.58 -0.69
C PRO A 305 -10.59 14.15 -0.16
N LEU A 306 -11.64 13.73 0.55
CA LEU A 306 -11.93 12.33 0.83
C LEU A 306 -12.41 11.67 -0.46
N ARG A 307 -12.09 10.38 -0.66
CA ARG A 307 -12.67 9.61 -1.77
C ARG A 307 -14.20 9.73 -1.70
N PRO A 308 -14.87 10.15 -2.78
CA PRO A 308 -16.33 10.21 -2.81
C PRO A 308 -16.91 8.80 -2.68
N GLN A 309 -17.95 8.64 -1.85
CA GLN A 309 -18.59 7.35 -1.66
C GLN A 309 -19.59 7.13 -2.80
N ASP A 310 -19.39 6.09 -3.62
CA ASP A 310 -20.15 5.88 -4.88
C ASP A 310 -21.68 5.86 -4.69
N CYS A 311 -22.15 5.46 -3.50
CA CYS A 311 -23.56 5.38 -3.14
C CYS A 311 -24.06 6.54 -2.25
N ASP A 312 -23.26 7.59 -2.04
CA ASP A 312 -23.71 8.77 -1.29
C ASP A 312 -24.81 9.50 -2.09
N PRO A 313 -26.03 9.67 -1.52
CA PRO A 313 -27.10 10.39 -2.21
C PRO A 313 -26.78 11.86 -2.49
N HIS A 314 -25.73 12.40 -1.87
CA HIS A 314 -25.24 13.76 -2.09
C HIS A 314 -24.05 13.83 -3.05
N LEU A 315 -23.59 12.71 -3.62
CA LEU A 315 -22.49 12.69 -4.57
C LEU A 315 -22.86 13.45 -5.86
N ALA A 316 -22.10 14.52 -6.13
CA ALA A 316 -22.11 15.23 -7.40
C ALA A 316 -20.80 14.96 -8.15
N PHE A 317 -20.84 14.93 -9.49
CA PHE A 317 -19.67 14.70 -10.34
C PHE A 317 -19.22 16.00 -11.02
N ASP A 318 -17.92 16.18 -11.17
CA ASP A 318 -17.33 17.34 -11.85
C ASP A 318 -17.40 17.18 -13.38
N ALA A 319 -17.26 15.95 -13.87
CA ALA A 319 -17.42 15.62 -15.28
C ALA A 319 -17.91 14.17 -15.47
N ILE A 320 -18.60 13.93 -16.58
CA ILE A 320 -19.03 12.61 -17.02
C ILE A 320 -18.73 12.48 -18.51
N THR A 321 -18.07 11.40 -18.92
CA THR A 321 -17.80 11.14 -20.35
C THR A 321 -17.94 9.66 -20.69
N THR A 322 -17.91 9.34 -21.98
CA THR A 322 -17.81 7.97 -22.45
C THR A 322 -16.50 7.78 -23.20
N LEU A 323 -15.77 6.70 -22.88
CA LEU A 323 -14.52 6.34 -23.55
C LEU A 323 -14.53 4.84 -23.80
N ARG A 324 -14.42 4.46 -25.08
CA ARG A 324 -14.40 3.05 -25.53
C ARG A 324 -15.61 2.23 -25.06
N GLY A 325 -16.77 2.86 -24.90
CA GLY A 325 -18.00 2.21 -24.45
C GLY A 325 -18.18 2.14 -22.94
N GLU A 326 -17.19 2.60 -22.16
CA GLU A 326 -17.30 2.76 -20.70
C GLU A 326 -17.72 4.18 -20.35
N MET A 327 -18.53 4.32 -19.29
CA MET A 327 -18.92 5.61 -18.73
C MET A 327 -17.97 5.95 -17.58
N LEU A 328 -17.27 7.07 -17.71
CA LEU A 328 -16.31 7.56 -16.74
C LEU A 328 -16.91 8.75 -16.00
N PHE A 329 -16.82 8.71 -14.67
CA PHE A 329 -17.25 9.78 -13.77
C PHE A 329 -16.00 10.37 -13.11
N PHE A 330 -15.90 11.70 -13.07
CA PHE A 330 -14.75 12.39 -12.48
C PHE A 330 -15.20 13.22 -11.28
N LYS A 331 -14.45 13.10 -10.19
CA LYS A 331 -14.64 13.90 -8.99
C LYS A 331 -13.28 14.19 -8.35
N GLY A 332 -12.99 15.46 -8.10
CA GLY A 332 -11.81 15.97 -7.42
C GLY A 332 -12.10 16.60 -6.07
#